data_AF-A0A832GWS5-F1
#
_entry.id   AF-A0A832GWS5-F1
#
_cell.length_a   1.000
_cell.length_b   1.000
_cell.length_c   1.000
_cell.angle_alpha   90.00
_cell.angle_beta   90.00
_cell.angle_gamma   90.00
#
_symmetry.space_group_name_H-M   'P 1'
#
loop_
_entity.id
_entity.type
_entity.pdbx_description
1 polymer ?
#
loop_
_entity_poly.entity_id
_entity_poly.type
_entity_poly.pdbx_seq_one_letter_code
_entity_poly.pdbx_strand_id
1 'polypeptide(L)' 'MRRGTITISAELKRRLDMLRGGKTWEEFLTELLSAAMDAKMRELEEFLRETAGKRDLPFERVELRLR' A
#
# COMPACT_ATOMS: atom_id res chain seq x y z
N MET A 1 15.31 -4.52 15.58
CA MET A 1 14.85 -4.45 14.17
C MET A 1 16.07 -4.37 13.25
N ARG A 2 16.06 -5.07 12.11
CA ARG A 2 17.11 -4.91 11.10
C ARG A 2 16.88 -3.58 10.37
N ARG A 3 17.91 -2.75 10.27
CA ARG A 3 17.88 -1.49 9.51
C ARG A 3 18.37 -1.73 8.10
N GLY A 4 17.81 -1.00 7.14
CA GLY A 4 18.24 -1.01 5.75
C GLY A 4 18.26 0.41 5.19
N THR A 5 18.99 0.59 4.09
CA THR A 5 19.05 1.85 3.35
C THR A 5 18.40 1.66 1.99
N ILE A 6 17.54 2.59 1.60
CA ILE A 6 17.01 2.65 0.23
C ILE A 6 17.63 3.85 -0.49
N THR A 7 17.98 3.66 -1.75
CA THR A 7 18.48 4.74 -2.60
C THR A 7 17.33 5.28 -3.43
N ILE A 8 17.14 6.59 -3.40
CA ILE A 8 16.11 7.30 -4.16
C ILE A 8 16.73 8.49 -4.89
N SER A 9 16.05 8.98 -5.93
CA SER A 9 16.47 10.20 -6.59
C SER A 9 16.36 11.39 -5.63
N ALA A 10 17.25 12.38 -5.80
CA ALA A 10 17.22 13.60 -5.01
C ALA A 10 15.88 14.34 -5.14
N GLU A 11 15.27 14.28 -6.33
CA GLU A 11 13.96 14.86 -6.59
C GLU A 11 12.85 14.17 -5.80
N LEU A 12 12.83 12.83 -5.77
CA LEU A 12 11.87 12.09 -4.96
C LEU A 12 12.06 12.40 -3.47
N LYS A 13 13.31 12.45 -2.99
CA LYS A 13 13.60 12.82 -1.59
C LYS A 13 13.01 14.19 -1.24
N ARG A 14 13.18 15.21 -2.10
CA ARG A 14 12.61 16.55 -1.88
C ARG A 14 11.09 16.53 -1.77
N ARG A 15 10.41 15.80 -2.66
CA ARG A 15 8.95 15.66 -2.62
C ARG A 15 8.48 14.98 -1.34
N LEU A 16 9.16 13.91 -0.94
CA LEU A 16 8.85 13.20 0.30
C LEU A 16 9.12 14.08 1.53
N ASP A 17 10.18 14.88 1.55
CA ASP A 17 10.48 15.80 2.66
C ASP A 17 9.39 16.89 2.81
N MET A 18 8.84 17.40 1.71
CA MET A 18 7.71 18.36 1.76
C MET A 18 6.45 17.73 2.36
N LEU A 19 6.22 16.45 2.13
CA LEU A 19 5.07 15.71 2.65
C LEU A 19 5.26 15.20 4.09
N ARG A 20 6.51 14.91 4.47
CA ARG A 20 6.88 14.40 5.79
C ARG A 20 6.53 15.35 6.92
N GLY A 21 6.65 16.66 6.68
CA GLY A 21 6.46 17.68 7.70
C GLY A 21 7.38 17.47 8.90
N GLY A 22 6.81 17.44 10.11
CA GLY A 22 7.55 17.26 11.37
C GLY A 22 7.88 15.81 11.75
N LYS A 23 7.41 14.81 11.00
CA LYS A 23 7.57 13.39 11.35
C LYS A 23 8.97 12.88 11.09
N THR A 24 9.40 11.83 11.78
CA THR A 24 10.61 11.09 11.41
C THR A 24 10.42 10.37 10.08
N TRP A 25 11.54 10.00 9.43
CA TRP A 25 11.48 9.18 8.21
C TRP A 25 10.81 7.83 8.42
N GLU A 26 10.99 7.23 9.60
CA GLU A 26 10.39 5.93 9.92
C GLU A 26 8.87 6.06 10.03
N GLU A 27 8.37 6.99 10.84
CA GLU A 27 6.92 7.26 10.97
C GLU A 27 6.27 7.57 9.61
N PHE A 28 6.89 8.47 8.84
CA PHE A 28 6.36 8.87 7.55
C PHE A 28 6.33 7.72 6.53
N LEU A 29 7.39 6.92 6.44
CA LEU A 29 7.44 5.79 5.51
C LEU A 29 6.50 4.66 5.94
N THR A 30 6.30 4.45 7.24
CA THR A 30 5.31 3.50 7.77
C THR A 30 3.90 3.92 7.40
N GLU A 31 3.54 5.19 7.60
CA GLU A 31 2.22 5.70 7.21
C GLU A 31 2.00 5.63 5.69
N LEU A 32 3.03 5.98 4.91
CA LEU A 32 2.97 5.91 3.46
C LEU A 32 2.75 4.47 2.97
N LEU A 33 3.41 3.50 3.61
CA LEU A 33 3.21 2.08 3.32
C LEU A 33 1.78 1.64 3.65
N SER A 34 1.26 1.99 4.82
CA SER A 34 -0.12 1.66 5.20
C SER A 34 -1.13 2.23 4.21
N ALA A 35 -0.99 3.50 3.82
CA ALA A 35 -1.87 4.11 2.82
C ALA A 35 -1.80 3.42 1.45
N ALA A 36 -0.59 3.02 1.02
CA ALA A 36 -0.40 2.30 -0.23
C ALA A 36 -1.03 0.88 -0.19
N MET A 37 -0.90 0.19 0.94
CA MET A 37 -1.55 -1.11 1.16
C MET A 37 -3.08 -0.99 1.13
N ASP A 38 -3.64 0.00 1.83
CA ASP A 38 -5.09 0.23 1.85
C ASP A 38 -5.63 0.54 0.45
N ALA A 39 -4.91 1.36 -0.32
CA ALA A 39 -5.28 1.66 -1.70
C ALA A 39 -5.27 0.40 -2.57
N LYS A 40 -4.24 -0.45 -2.44
CA LYS A 40 -4.16 -1.73 -3.16
C LYS A 40 -5.25 -2.71 -2.76
N MET A 41 -5.62 -2.75 -1.47
CA MET A 41 -6.74 -3.55 -1.00
C MET A 41 -8.06 -3.08 -1.61
N ARG A 42 -8.32 -1.77 -1.66
CA ARG A 42 -9.53 -1.22 -2.28
C ARG A 42 -9.59 -1.51 -3.78
N GLU A 43 -8.49 -1.32 -4.51
CA GLU A 43 -8.40 -1.68 -5.93
C GLU A 43 -8.73 -3.17 -6.15
N LEU A 44 -8.21 -4.04 -5.28
CA LEU A 44 -8.49 -5.47 -5.34
C LEU A 44 -9.97 -5.76 -5.01
N GLU A 45 -10.53 -5.17 -3.97
CA GLU A 45 -11.94 -5.33 -3.62
C GLU A 45 -12.87 -4.89 -4.77
N GLU A 46 -12.59 -3.74 -5.39
CA GLU A 46 -13.33 -3.25 -6.55
C GLU A 46 -13.25 -4.23 -7.72
N PHE A 47 -12.03 -4.65 -8.09
CA PHE A 47 -11.83 -5.66 -9.12
C PHE A 47 -12.62 -6.94 -8.80
N LEU A 48 -12.63 -7.35 -7.53
CA LEU A 48 -13.30 -8.57 -7.15
C LEU A 48 -14.84 -8.43 -7.20
N ARG A 49 -15.39 -7.26 -6.86
CA ARG A 49 -16.81 -6.92 -7.00
C ARG A 49 -17.24 -6.91 -8.46
N GLU A 50 -16.48 -6.26 -9.34
CA GLU A 50 -16.79 -6.16 -10.77
C GLU A 50 -16.78 -7.51 -11.47
N THR A 51 -15.86 -8.38 -11.06
CA THR A 51 -15.74 -9.73 -11.64
C THR A 51 -16.66 -10.76 -10.97
N ALA A 52 -17.38 -10.41 -9.89
CA ALA A 52 -18.26 -11.32 -9.16
C ALA A 52 -19.37 -11.92 -10.03
N GLY A 53 -19.92 -11.15 -10.98
CA GLY A 53 -20.94 -11.64 -11.92
C GLY A 53 -20.45 -12.63 -12.97
N LYS A 54 -19.13 -12.86 -13.08
CA LYS A 54 -18.50 -13.79 -14.04
C LYS A 54 -17.82 -14.98 -13.35
N ARG A 55 -18.05 -15.18 -12.06
CA ARG A 55 -17.37 -16.24 -11.28
C ARG A 55 -18.26 -17.44 -11.07
N ASP A 56 -17.63 -18.61 -11.17
CA ASP A 56 -18.19 -19.89 -10.72
C ASP A 56 -18.09 -20.06 -9.19
N LEU A 57 -17.38 -19.17 -8.48
CA LEU A 57 -17.14 -19.23 -7.04
C LEU A 57 -17.52 -17.92 -6.33
N PRO A 58 -18.32 -17.98 -5.24
CA PRO A 58 -18.75 -16.80 -4.47
C PRO A 58 -17.57 -16.13 -3.73
N PHE A 59 -17.67 -14.80 -3.59
CA PHE A 59 -16.63 -13.93 -3.02
C PHE A 59 -16.18 -14.35 -1.61
N GLU A 60 -17.11 -14.87 -0.79
CA GLU A 60 -16.87 -15.35 0.58
C GLU A 60 -15.86 -16.49 0.68
N ARG A 61 -15.60 -17.22 -0.43
CA ARG A 61 -14.65 -18.34 -0.48
C ARG A 61 -13.24 -17.93 -0.92
N VAL A 62 -13.03 -16.67 -1.29
CA VAL A 62 -11.70 -16.18 -1.66
C VAL A 62 -10.95 -15.79 -0.39
N GLU A 63 -10.21 -16.73 0.21
CA GLU A 63 -9.23 -16.40 1.26
C GLU A 63 -8.10 -15.56 0.65
N LEU A 64 -8.18 -14.23 0.77
CA LEU A 64 -7.07 -13.33 0.46
C LEU A 64 -5.99 -13.48 1.54
N ARG A 65 -5.09 -14.45 1.36
CA ARG A 65 -3.89 -14.56 2.19
C ARG A 65 -2.83 -13.58 1.70
N LEU A 66 -2.79 -12.40 2.32
CA LEU A 66 -1.62 -11.52 2.26
C LEU A 66 -0.82 -11.74 3.55
N ARG A 67 0.30 -12.48 3.43
CA ARG A 67 1.32 -12.63 4.48
C ARG A 67 2.35 -11.53 4.37
#